data_AF-A0A358N3Q3-F1
#
_entry.id   AF-A0A358N3Q3-F1
#
_cell.length_a   1.000
_cell.length_b   1.000
_cell.length_c   1.000
_cell.angle_alpha   90.00
_cell.angle_beta   90.00
_cell.angle_gamma   90.00
#
_symmetry.space_group_name_H-M   'P 1'
#
loop_
_entity.id
_entity.type
_entity.pdbx_description
1 polymer ?
#
loop_
_entity_poly.entity_id
_entity_poly.type
_entity_poly.pdbx_seq_one_letter_code
_entity_poly.pdbx_strand_id
1 'polypeptide(L)'
;MISIASVVFLTVGTFYLSMRLQSGDMAMADESTQAIAKPAIPQDTRSEVNHAQEGANAPTYVGREQCAECHRDNFAEHAAHGHASTFTEVSQTNLPDIFDQQTFDGGDNYGIYHYSKDSSGNLTVSLPDVESPSEIPLQYALGSGHNARTILTLNHAADG
;
A
#
# COMPACT_ATOMS: atom_id res chain seq x y z
N MET A 1 -9.85 -57.67 -37.75
CA MET A 1 -8.53 -57.09 -37.43
C MET A 1 -8.60 -55.61 -37.80
N ILE A 2 -8.78 -54.74 -36.80
CA ILE A 2 -8.93 -53.29 -37.00
C ILE A 2 -7.65 -52.63 -36.50
N SER A 3 -6.99 -51.92 -37.41
CA SER A 3 -5.68 -51.30 -37.23
C SER A 3 -5.81 -50.01 -36.42
N ILE A 4 -5.05 -49.92 -35.33
CA ILE A 4 -4.88 -48.71 -34.53
C ILE A 4 -3.81 -47.87 -35.21
N ALA A 5 -4.15 -46.64 -35.62
CA ALA A 5 -3.17 -45.67 -36.08
C ALA A 5 -3.53 -44.27 -35.59
N SER A 6 -2.71 -43.83 -34.64
CA SER A 6 -2.13 -42.48 -34.54
C SER A 6 -3.02 -41.32 -34.08
N VAL A 7 -2.74 -41.00 -32.83
CA VAL A 7 -3.16 -39.88 -31.99
C VAL A 7 -2.31 -38.63 -32.30
N VAL A 8 -2.99 -37.48 -32.35
CA VAL A 8 -2.53 -36.10 -32.02
C VAL A 8 -1.47 -35.45 -32.90
N PHE A 9 -1.88 -34.40 -33.64
CA PHE A 9 -1.09 -33.18 -33.87
C PHE A 9 -2.03 -32.01 -34.21
N LEU A 10 -1.69 -30.80 -33.75
CA LEU A 10 -2.24 -29.46 -34.05
C LEU A 10 -3.18 -28.80 -33.02
N THR A 11 -2.65 -28.43 -31.85
CA THR A 11 -3.20 -27.31 -31.04
C THR A 11 -2.13 -26.33 -30.54
N VAL A 12 -0.95 -26.27 -31.18
CA VAL A 12 0.17 -25.40 -30.74
C VAL A 12 0.30 -24.10 -31.56
N GLY A 13 -0.64 -23.83 -32.49
CA GLY A 13 -0.50 -22.72 -33.46
C GLY A 13 -1.16 -21.38 -33.10
N THR A 14 -2.04 -21.31 -32.10
CA THR A 14 -2.89 -20.12 -31.87
C THR A 14 -2.55 -19.30 -30.63
N PHE A 15 -1.50 -19.65 -29.89
CA PHE A 15 -1.13 -18.93 -28.65
C PHE A 15 -0.05 -17.85 -28.83
N TYR A 16 0.58 -17.74 -30.00
CA TYR A 16 1.73 -16.85 -30.22
C TYR A 16 1.40 -15.47 -30.83
N LEU A 17 0.14 -15.17 -31.13
CA LEU A 17 -0.23 -13.91 -31.80
C LEU A 17 -0.97 -12.88 -30.93
N SER A 18 -1.08 -13.09 -29.63
CA SER A 18 -1.76 -12.15 -28.70
C SER A 18 -0.82 -11.40 -27.74
N MET A 19 0.49 -11.62 -27.83
CA MET A 19 1.49 -11.04 -26.90
C MET A 19 2.24 -9.81 -27.42
N ARG A 20 1.76 -9.13 -28.47
CA ARG A 20 2.47 -7.97 -29.07
C ARG A 20 1.64 -6.68 -29.18
N LEU A 21 0.51 -6.57 -28.48
CA LEU A 21 -0.21 -5.30 -28.29
C LEU A 21 -0.46 -5.04 -26.79
N GLN A 22 0.60 -4.87 -26.01
CA GLN A 22 0.53 -4.15 -24.74
C GLN A 22 1.86 -3.44 -24.52
N SER A 23 2.21 -2.60 -25.50
CA SER A 23 3.20 -1.54 -25.29
C SER A 23 2.58 -0.58 -24.27
N GLY A 24 3.12 -0.58 -23.07
CA GLY A 24 2.64 0.24 -21.97
C GLY A 24 2.70 1.72 -22.32
N ASP A 25 1.55 2.38 -22.23
CA ASP A 25 1.51 3.79 -21.89
C ASP A 25 2.02 3.91 -20.45
N MET A 26 3.32 4.17 -20.33
CA MET A 26 3.91 4.70 -19.11
C MET A 26 3.33 6.10 -18.93
N ALA A 27 2.27 6.22 -18.16
CA ALA A 27 1.78 7.51 -17.70
C ALA A 27 2.88 8.17 -16.88
N MET A 28 3.59 9.11 -17.52
CA MET A 28 4.57 9.98 -16.87
C MET A 28 3.82 10.81 -15.82
N ALA A 29 4.09 10.55 -14.55
CA ALA A 29 3.81 11.50 -13.48
C ALA A 29 4.90 12.59 -13.51
N ASP A 30 4.86 13.43 -14.54
CA ASP A 30 5.60 14.70 -14.59
C ASP A 30 4.71 15.74 -15.27
N GLU A 31 3.67 16.16 -14.55
CA GLU A 31 3.10 17.47 -14.79
C GLU A 31 3.30 18.27 -13.51
N SER A 32 4.23 19.23 -13.56
CA SER A 32 4.35 20.27 -12.55
C SER A 32 2.99 20.96 -12.44
N THR A 33 2.33 20.83 -11.29
CA THR A 33 1.11 21.57 -10.96
C THR A 33 1.39 23.06 -11.12
N GLN A 34 1.14 23.61 -12.31
CA GLN A 34 1.08 25.05 -12.49
C GLN A 34 -0.09 25.51 -11.62
N ALA A 35 0.23 26.35 -10.63
CA ALA A 35 -0.75 26.93 -9.74
C ALA A 35 -1.81 27.64 -10.61
N ILE A 36 -3.00 27.05 -10.67
CA ILE A 36 -4.16 27.69 -11.29
C ILE A 36 -4.40 28.97 -10.49
N ALA A 37 -4.17 30.11 -11.13
CA ALA A 37 -4.41 31.41 -10.54
C ALA A 37 -5.87 31.47 -10.07
N LYS A 38 -6.05 31.66 -8.76
CA LYS A 38 -7.35 31.82 -8.11
C LYS A 38 -8.13 32.95 -8.82
N PRO A 39 -9.37 32.71 -9.29
CA PRO A 39 -10.21 33.81 -9.79
C PRO A 39 -10.42 34.82 -8.68
N ALA A 40 -10.25 36.11 -8.99
CA ALA A 40 -10.48 37.20 -8.05
C ALA A 40 -11.95 37.19 -7.59
N ILE A 41 -12.17 36.83 -6.33
CA ILE A 41 -13.45 37.02 -5.66
C ILE A 41 -13.59 38.52 -5.38
N PRO A 42 -14.74 39.17 -5.70
CA PRO A 42 -14.96 40.57 -5.40
C PRO A 42 -14.76 40.84 -3.91
N GLN A 43 -14.00 41.90 -3.60
CA GLN A 43 -13.80 42.37 -2.24
C GLN A 43 -15.14 42.86 -1.68
N ASP A 44 -15.82 42.01 -0.89
CA ASP A 44 -16.84 42.50 0.02
C ASP A 44 -16.17 43.02 1.29
N THR A 45 -16.57 44.23 1.64
CA THR A 45 -15.85 45.09 2.57
C THR A 45 -16.49 44.96 3.94
N ARG A 46 -15.66 44.76 4.96
CA ARG A 46 -15.95 44.90 6.41
C ARG A 46 -16.87 43.86 7.04
N SER A 47 -16.24 43.03 7.87
CA SER A 47 -16.54 43.11 9.30
C SER A 47 -15.25 42.82 10.06
N GLU A 48 -14.72 43.82 10.76
CA GLU A 48 -13.63 43.63 11.73
C GLU A 48 -14.12 42.66 12.81
N VAL A 49 -13.72 41.39 12.69
CA VAL A 49 -13.92 40.42 13.76
C VAL A 49 -12.70 40.52 14.66
N ASN A 50 -12.92 41.04 15.86
CA ASN A 50 -11.98 41.08 16.97
C ASN A 50 -11.17 39.77 17.06
N HIS A 51 -9.87 39.83 16.75
CA HIS A 51 -8.91 38.79 17.14
C HIS A 51 -8.63 38.90 18.64
N ALA A 52 -9.64 38.53 19.43
CA ALA A 52 -9.50 38.32 20.86
C ALA A 52 -10.44 37.18 21.27
N GLN A 53 -10.14 35.99 20.76
CA GLN A 53 -10.43 34.71 21.42
C GLN A 53 -9.61 33.62 20.74
N GLU A 54 -8.32 33.48 21.08
CA GLU A 54 -7.63 32.19 20.97
C GLU A 54 -8.25 31.25 22.03
N GLY A 55 -9.49 30.84 21.78
CA GLY A 55 -10.22 29.88 22.57
C GLY A 55 -10.13 28.53 21.89
N ALA A 56 -9.23 27.69 22.40
CA ALA A 56 -9.22 26.23 22.33
C ALA A 56 -10.29 25.58 21.43
N ASN A 57 -9.89 25.19 20.21
CA ASN A 57 -10.39 24.01 19.48
C ASN A 57 -9.59 23.87 18.19
N ALA A 58 -8.35 23.38 18.29
CA ALA A 58 -7.67 22.87 17.11
C ALA A 58 -8.49 21.69 16.57
N PRO A 59 -8.67 21.56 15.24
CA PRO A 59 -9.38 20.42 14.67
C PRO A 59 -8.73 19.11 15.13
N THR A 60 -9.54 18.23 15.72
CA THR A 60 -9.10 16.89 16.15
C THR A 60 -9.43 15.87 15.07
N TYR A 61 -8.69 14.76 15.05
CA TYR A 61 -8.99 13.65 14.15
C TYR A 61 -10.22 12.89 14.69
N VAL A 62 -11.31 12.89 13.93
CA VAL A 62 -12.61 12.29 14.33
C VAL A 62 -12.87 10.92 13.73
N GLY A 63 -11.96 10.39 12.91
CA GLY A 63 -12.17 9.16 12.15
C GLY A 63 -13.06 9.37 10.91
N ARG A 64 -12.92 8.48 9.92
CA ARG A 64 -13.64 8.60 8.64
C ARG A 64 -15.10 8.19 8.76
N GLU A 65 -15.38 7.32 9.73
CA GLU A 65 -16.69 6.75 10.01
C GLU A 65 -17.68 7.83 10.45
N GLN A 66 -17.21 8.85 11.18
CA GLN A 66 -18.01 10.02 11.56
C GLN A 66 -18.49 10.79 10.31
N CYS A 67 -17.67 10.86 9.27
CA CYS A 67 -18.03 11.54 8.01
C CYS A 67 -19.12 10.76 7.24
N ALA A 68 -19.19 9.44 7.40
CA ALA A 68 -20.18 8.58 6.74
C ALA A 68 -21.61 8.84 7.24
N GLU A 69 -21.78 9.48 8.40
CA GLU A 69 -23.10 9.81 8.94
C GLU A 69 -23.87 10.77 8.02
N CYS A 70 -23.16 11.72 7.40
CA CYS A 70 -23.73 12.72 6.49
C CYS A 70 -23.33 12.52 5.02
N HIS A 71 -22.19 11.88 4.74
CA HIS A 71 -21.61 11.77 3.38
C HIS A 71 -21.40 10.30 2.96
N ARG A 72 -22.49 9.53 2.89
CA ARG A 72 -22.43 8.08 2.59
C ARG A 72 -21.83 7.75 1.23
N ASP A 73 -22.23 8.45 0.18
CA ASP A 73 -21.76 8.16 -1.18
C ASP A 73 -20.27 8.45 -1.31
N ASN A 74 -19.82 9.63 -0.86
CA ASN A 74 -18.39 9.99 -0.83
C ASN A 74 -17.57 9.03 0.05
N PHE A 75 -18.14 8.57 1.18
CA PHE A 75 -17.47 7.58 2.02
C PHE A 75 -17.29 6.25 1.28
N ALA A 76 -18.30 5.78 0.56
CA ALA A 76 -18.23 4.55 -0.23
C ALA A 76 -17.24 4.69 -1.40
N GLU A 77 -17.26 5.82 -2.12
CA GLU A 77 -16.32 6.10 -3.20
C GLU A 77 -14.88 6.18 -2.70
N HIS A 78 -14.66 6.88 -1.58
CA HIS A 78 -13.35 6.95 -0.94
C HIS A 78 -12.87 5.56 -0.52
N ALA A 79 -13.72 4.75 0.10
CA ALA A 79 -13.38 3.38 0.53
C ALA A 79 -12.98 2.47 -0.64
N ALA A 80 -13.52 2.71 -1.84
CA ALA A 80 -13.13 2.00 -3.06
C ALA A 80 -11.84 2.53 -3.71
N HIS A 81 -11.32 3.68 -3.26
CA HIS A 81 -10.10 4.27 -3.81
C HIS A 81 -8.84 3.70 -3.16
N GLY A 82 -7.75 3.58 -3.94
CA GLY A 82 -6.46 3.06 -3.46
C GLY A 82 -5.92 3.79 -2.22
N HIS A 83 -6.16 5.10 -2.12
CA HIS A 83 -5.82 5.94 -0.98
C HIS A 83 -6.38 5.41 0.35
N ALA A 84 -7.59 4.85 0.37
CA ALA A 84 -8.17 4.31 1.59
C ALA A 84 -7.47 3.04 2.09
N SER A 85 -6.70 2.38 1.21
CA SER A 85 -5.95 1.15 1.46
C SER A 85 -4.44 1.35 1.44
N THR A 86 -3.96 2.60 1.38
CA THR A 86 -2.53 2.89 1.29
C THR A 86 -1.76 2.46 2.53
N PHE A 87 -2.36 2.60 3.71
CA PHE A 87 -1.74 2.26 4.98
C PHE A 87 -2.66 1.31 5.75
N THR A 88 -2.12 0.16 6.15
CA THR A 88 -2.87 -0.87 6.88
C THR A 88 -1.98 -1.55 7.91
N GLU A 89 -2.59 -2.07 8.97
CA GLU A 89 -1.89 -2.96 9.89
C GLU A 89 -1.67 -4.32 9.23
N VAL A 90 -0.48 -4.91 9.42
CA VAL A 90 -0.14 -6.23 8.88
C VAL A 90 -1.12 -7.31 9.38
N SER A 91 -1.61 -7.18 10.61
CA SER A 91 -2.61 -8.06 11.23
C SER A 91 -3.95 -8.12 10.48
N GLN A 92 -4.26 -7.08 9.67
CA GLN A 92 -5.48 -6.99 8.87
C GLN A 92 -5.28 -7.52 7.44
N THR A 93 -4.12 -8.11 7.15
CA THR A 93 -3.75 -8.61 5.84
C THR A 93 -3.43 -10.10 5.88
N ASN A 94 -3.23 -10.70 4.71
CA ASN A 94 -2.70 -12.06 4.57
C ASN A 94 -1.16 -12.11 4.52
N LEU A 95 -0.46 -11.00 4.78
CA LEU A 95 1.00 -10.96 4.73
C LEU A 95 1.67 -11.95 5.71
N PRO A 96 1.20 -12.13 6.96
CA PRO A 96 1.78 -13.14 7.85
C PRO A 96 1.76 -14.56 7.28
N ASP A 97 0.71 -14.92 6.54
CA ASP A 97 0.60 -16.25 5.91
C ASP A 97 1.47 -16.38 4.66
N ILE A 98 1.62 -15.31 3.89
CA ILE A 98 2.45 -15.31 2.67
C ILE A 98 3.93 -15.42 3.02
N PHE A 99 4.37 -14.71 4.05
CA PHE A 99 5.78 -14.57 4.42
C PHE A 99 6.23 -15.58 5.48
N ASP A 100 5.33 -16.40 6.04
CA ASP A 100 5.72 -17.40 7.04
C ASP A 100 6.77 -18.36 6.48
N GLN A 101 7.87 -18.50 7.24
CA GLN A 101 9.02 -19.35 6.93
C GLN A 101 9.70 -19.00 5.58
N GLN A 102 9.51 -17.78 5.08
CA GLN A 102 10.18 -17.31 3.88
C GLN A 102 11.54 -16.70 4.21
N THR A 103 12.48 -16.84 3.27
CA THR A 103 13.83 -16.30 3.39
C THR A 103 14.15 -15.49 2.14
N PHE A 104 14.71 -14.29 2.32
CA PHE A 104 15.11 -13.41 1.23
C PHE A 104 16.54 -12.91 1.43
N ASP A 105 17.35 -13.01 0.38
CA ASP A 105 18.69 -12.43 0.36
C ASP A 105 18.58 -10.95 -0.06
N GLY A 106 18.92 -10.05 0.86
CA GLY A 106 18.96 -8.61 0.61
C GLY A 106 20.18 -8.16 -0.21
N GLY A 107 21.12 -9.07 -0.48
CA GLY A 107 22.39 -8.82 -1.14
C GLY A 107 23.54 -8.55 -0.17
N ASP A 108 24.75 -8.41 -0.73
CA ASP A 108 26.03 -8.42 -0.01
C ASP A 108 26.11 -7.51 1.24
N ASN A 109 25.36 -6.40 1.27
CA ASN A 109 25.39 -5.42 2.37
C ASN A 109 24.19 -5.49 3.32
N TYR A 110 23.21 -6.35 3.04
CA TYR A 110 21.92 -6.37 3.75
C TYR A 110 21.63 -7.73 4.40
N GLY A 111 22.36 -8.78 4.01
CA GLY A 111 22.26 -10.10 4.62
C GLY A 111 20.97 -10.83 4.27
N ILE A 112 20.76 -11.97 4.93
CA ILE A 112 19.62 -12.84 4.70
C ILE A 112 18.53 -12.55 5.74
N TYR A 113 17.32 -12.23 5.27
CA TYR A 113 16.15 -11.96 6.12
C TYR A 113 15.30 -13.21 6.27
N HIS A 114 15.02 -13.61 7.50
CA HIS A 114 14.18 -14.75 7.85
C HIS A 114 12.84 -14.23 8.37
N TYR A 115 11.78 -14.47 7.61
CA TYR A 115 10.42 -14.09 7.97
C TYR A 115 9.70 -15.26 8.61
N SER A 116 8.92 -14.96 9.65
CA SER A 116 8.15 -15.97 10.38
C SER A 116 6.87 -15.37 10.94
N LYS A 117 5.86 -16.20 11.11
CA LYS A 117 4.67 -15.87 11.87
C LYS A 117 4.83 -16.37 13.31
N ASP A 118 4.71 -15.46 14.28
CA ASP A 118 4.81 -15.81 15.68
C ASP A 118 3.58 -16.61 16.16
N SER A 119 3.61 -17.06 17.43
CA SER A 119 2.52 -17.83 18.03
C SER A 119 1.21 -17.04 18.20
N SER A 120 1.26 -15.72 18.09
CA SER A 120 0.11 -14.80 18.13
C SER A 120 -0.40 -14.44 16.73
N GLY A 121 0.26 -14.92 15.67
CA GLY A 121 -0.11 -14.66 14.29
C GLY A 121 0.52 -13.39 13.69
N ASN A 122 1.44 -12.72 14.39
CA ASN A 122 2.11 -11.53 13.87
C ASN A 122 3.28 -11.91 12.98
N LEU A 123 3.54 -11.11 11.96
CA LEU A 123 4.71 -11.26 11.12
C LEU A 123 5.94 -10.67 11.83
N THR A 124 7.01 -11.45 11.90
CA THR A 124 8.32 -11.05 12.40
C THR A 124 9.37 -11.27 11.33
N VAL A 125 10.49 -10.55 11.45
CA VAL A 125 11.69 -10.77 10.66
C VAL A 125 12.91 -10.84 11.57
N SER A 126 13.85 -11.73 11.27
CA SER A 126 15.14 -11.82 11.94
C SER A 126 16.28 -11.83 10.91
N LEU A 127 17.45 -11.36 11.33
CA LEU A 127 18.67 -11.41 10.55
C LEU A 127 19.66 -12.30 11.32
N PRO A 128 19.81 -13.59 10.96
CA PRO A 128 20.61 -14.54 11.75
C PRO A 128 22.11 -14.23 11.73
N ASP A 129 22.60 -13.51 10.72
CA ASP A 129 24.02 -13.22 10.51
C ASP A 129 24.55 -12.01 11.32
N VAL A 130 23.71 -11.37 12.14
CA VAL A 130 24.13 -10.26 13.02
C VAL A 130 24.58 -10.77 14.39
N GLU A 131 25.46 -10.04 15.10
CA GLU A 131 26.03 -10.49 16.39
C GLU A 131 24.99 -10.81 17.48
N SER A 132 23.77 -10.28 17.37
CA SER A 132 22.68 -10.55 18.30
C SER A 132 21.34 -10.53 17.55
N PRO A 133 20.96 -11.64 16.90
CA PRO A 133 19.72 -11.70 16.14
C PRO A 133 18.53 -11.48 17.07
N SER A 134 17.68 -10.52 16.74
CA SER A 134 16.40 -10.29 17.37
C SER A 134 15.28 -10.47 16.36
N GLU A 135 14.12 -10.89 16.85
CA GLU A 135 12.89 -10.84 16.06
C GLU A 135 12.35 -9.42 16.09
N ILE A 136 12.23 -8.82 14.91
CA ILE A 136 11.68 -7.49 14.70
C ILE A 136 10.22 -7.67 14.26
N PRO A 137 9.24 -7.16 15.01
CA PRO A 137 7.84 -7.24 14.61
C PRO A 137 7.59 -6.33 13.41
N LEU A 138 6.83 -6.81 12.43
CA LEU A 138 6.43 -6.07 11.24
C LEU A 138 4.94 -5.70 11.35
N GLN A 139 4.69 -4.42 11.64
CA GLN A 139 3.40 -3.96 12.19
C GLN A 139 2.51 -3.31 11.12
N TYR A 140 3.11 -2.64 10.15
CA TYR A 140 2.39 -1.84 9.17
C TYR A 140 2.80 -2.21 7.75
N ALA A 141 1.87 -2.04 6.81
CA ALA A 141 2.12 -2.14 5.39
C ALA A 141 1.67 -0.85 4.70
N LEU A 142 2.55 -0.30 3.87
CA LEU A 142 2.30 0.85 3.01
C LEU A 142 2.30 0.40 1.54
N GLY A 143 1.30 0.77 0.75
CA GLY A 143 1.30 0.39 -0.66
C GLY A 143 0.02 0.66 -1.43
N SER A 144 -0.19 -0.13 -2.48
CA SER A 144 -1.36 -0.04 -3.36
C SER A 144 -2.34 -1.19 -3.11
N GLY A 145 -2.69 -1.39 -1.83
CA GLY A 145 -3.54 -2.49 -1.38
C GLY A 145 -2.90 -3.85 -1.64
N HIS A 146 -3.38 -4.59 -2.64
CA HIS A 146 -2.95 -5.96 -2.91
C HIS A 146 -1.66 -6.08 -3.75
N ASN A 147 -1.15 -4.99 -4.31
CA ASN A 147 0.00 -5.01 -5.20
C ASN A 147 1.31 -4.72 -4.45
N ALA A 148 2.13 -3.78 -4.94
CA ALA A 148 3.37 -3.36 -4.29
C ALA A 148 3.08 -2.87 -2.87
N ARG A 149 3.71 -3.53 -1.90
CA ARG A 149 3.58 -3.30 -0.46
C ARG A 149 4.97 -3.24 0.15
N THR A 150 5.23 -2.20 0.92
CA THR A 150 6.39 -2.05 1.80
C THR A 150 5.93 -2.37 3.22
N ILE A 151 6.57 -3.34 3.84
CA ILE A 151 6.30 -3.71 5.22
C ILE A 151 7.27 -2.97 6.12
N LEU A 152 6.76 -2.33 7.17
CA LEU A 152 7.54 -1.48 8.04
C LEU A 152 7.20 -1.73 9.51
N THR A 153 8.17 -1.40 10.35
CA THR A 153 8.08 -1.44 11.79
C THR A 153 8.27 -0.03 12.33
N LEU A 154 7.59 0.29 13.42
CA LEU A 154 7.95 1.45 14.23
C LEU A 154 8.80 0.93 15.38
N ASN A 155 10.08 1.25 15.35
CA ASN A 155 10.98 0.93 16.44
C ASN A 155 11.06 2.15 17.38
N HIS A 156 10.96 1.89 18.67
CA HIS A 156 11.12 2.90 19.72
C HIS A 156 12.54 2.92 20.31
N ALA A 157 13.47 2.18 19.70
CA ALA A 157 14.87 2.22 20.07
C ALA A 157 15.46 3.62 19.84
N ALA A 158 16.49 3.96 20.62
CA ALA A 158 17.07 5.31 20.65
C ALA A 158 17.75 5.73 19.34
N ASP A 159 17.94 4.80 18.41
CA ASP A 159 18.57 4.99 17.10
C ASP A 159 17.58 5.18 15.94
N GLY A 160 16.27 4.99 16.16
CA GLY A 160 15.22 5.15 15.15
C GLY A 160 15.06 3.93 14.26
#